data_AF-A0A1J3DTP3-F1
#
_entry.id   AF-A0A1J3DTP3-F1
#
_cell.length_a   1.000
_cell.length_b   1.000
_cell.length_c   1.000
_cell.angle_alpha   90.00
_cell.angle_beta   90.00
_cell.angle_gamma   90.00
#
_symmetry.space_group_name_H-M   'P 1'
#
loop_
_entity.id
_entity.type
_entity.pdbx_description
1 polymer ?
#
loop_
_entity_poly.entity_id
_entity_poly.type
_entity_poly.pdbx_seq_one_letter_code
_entity_poly.pdbx_strand_id
1 'polypeptide(L)'
;ASSSRHRRESWRFANFIFQTTASSSLFSYPTKHSHRSFVFGSIMEDEIELKTAPADFRFPTTNQTRHCFTRYIEFHRCTTAKGEDSNECERFAKYYRALCPGEWVDKWNEQRETGTFPGPL
;
A
#
# COMPACT_ATOMS: atom_id res chain seq x y z
N ALA A 1 10.64 57.98 -30.57
CA ALA A 1 10.04 56.79 -31.21
C ALA A 1 8.85 56.41 -30.34
N SER A 2 7.63 56.87 -30.63
CA SER A 2 6.82 56.44 -31.79
C SER A 2 6.77 54.91 -31.80
N SER A 3 5.66 54.21 -31.63
CA SER A 3 4.24 54.52 -31.68
C SER A 3 3.61 53.22 -31.15
N SER A 4 2.82 53.23 -30.08
CA SER A 4 1.36 53.39 -30.15
C SER A 4 0.68 52.43 -31.14
N ARG A 5 -0.45 51.88 -30.66
CA ARG A 5 -1.54 51.20 -31.40
C ARG A 5 -1.28 49.71 -31.62
N HIS A 6 -2.16 48.79 -31.25
CA HIS A 6 -3.59 48.88 -31.04
C HIS A 6 -3.99 47.77 -30.06
N ARG A 7 -4.51 48.18 -28.91
CA ARG A 7 -5.70 47.55 -28.36
C ARG A 7 -6.83 48.00 -29.28
N ARG A 8 -7.32 47.12 -30.16
CA ARG A 8 -8.65 47.17 -30.80
C ARG A 8 -9.07 45.72 -30.99
N GLU A 9 -10.03 45.26 -30.19
CA GLU A 9 -11.45 45.36 -30.54
C GLU A 9 -11.71 44.56 -31.81
N SER A 10 -12.34 43.39 -31.67
CA SER A 10 -13.63 43.14 -32.32
C SER A 10 -14.02 41.70 -32.03
N TRP A 11 -14.72 41.52 -30.91
CA TRP A 11 -15.63 40.39 -30.82
C TRP A 11 -16.66 40.55 -31.95
N ARG A 12 -16.93 39.44 -32.64
CA ARG A 12 -18.03 39.23 -33.59
C ARG A 12 -17.80 39.86 -34.96
N PHE A 13 -17.39 39.03 -35.92
CA PHE A 13 -18.08 39.03 -37.20
C PHE A 13 -18.06 37.61 -37.79
N ALA A 14 -19.26 37.17 -38.16
CA ALA A 14 -19.54 36.09 -39.09
C ALA A 14 -19.23 34.65 -38.64
N ASN A 15 -20.17 34.12 -37.84
CA ASN A 15 -20.73 32.81 -38.17
C ASN A 15 -21.18 32.82 -39.63
N PHE A 16 -20.50 32.10 -40.52
CA PHE A 16 -21.06 31.75 -41.83
C PHE A 16 -20.34 30.53 -42.42
N ILE A 17 -21.12 29.47 -42.67
CA ILE A 17 -20.90 28.38 -43.64
C ILE A 17 -19.82 27.36 -43.21
N PHE A 18 -20.14 26.32 -42.43
CA PHE A 18 -20.89 25.11 -42.80
C PHE A 18 -20.45 24.49 -44.14
N GLN A 19 -19.98 23.23 -44.05
CA GLN A 19 -19.70 22.31 -45.16
C GLN A 19 -18.43 22.65 -45.98
N THR A 20 -17.45 21.76 -46.19
CA THR A 20 -17.59 20.37 -46.62
C THR A 20 -16.32 19.54 -46.34
N THR A 21 -16.54 18.21 -46.37
CA THR A 21 -15.62 17.15 -46.84
C THR A 21 -14.41 16.77 -45.99
N ALA A 22 -14.62 15.67 -45.28
CA ALA A 22 -13.63 14.73 -44.79
C ALA A 22 -12.58 14.37 -45.86
N SER A 23 -11.31 14.36 -45.45
CA SER A 23 -10.35 13.37 -45.93
C SER A 23 -9.26 13.13 -44.89
N SER A 24 -9.37 11.97 -44.25
CA SER A 24 -8.28 11.06 -43.89
C SER A 24 -7.09 11.56 -43.05
N SER A 25 -7.03 10.97 -41.85
CA SER A 25 -5.83 10.41 -41.20
C SER A 25 -4.87 11.37 -40.50
N LEU A 26 -5.13 11.66 -39.22
CA LEU A 26 -4.47 11.03 -38.06
C LEU A 26 -4.56 11.95 -36.83
N PHE A 27 -5.62 11.79 -36.04
CA PHE A 27 -5.47 11.79 -34.58
C PHE A 27 -6.66 11.03 -33.98
N SER A 28 -6.53 9.71 -33.98
CA SER A 28 -7.39 8.83 -33.19
C SER A 28 -7.11 9.09 -31.71
N TYR A 29 -7.96 9.85 -31.05
CA TYR A 29 -8.23 9.61 -29.63
C TYR A 29 -9.40 8.63 -29.57
N PRO A 30 -9.17 7.35 -29.21
CA PRO A 30 -10.27 6.43 -28.96
C PRO A 30 -11.06 6.89 -27.74
N THR A 31 -12.27 7.40 -28.01
CA THR A 31 -13.43 7.22 -27.14
C THR A 31 -13.56 5.73 -26.77
N LYS A 32 -13.96 5.46 -25.52
CA LYS A 32 -14.23 4.17 -24.86
C LYS A 32 -13.12 3.69 -23.90
N HIS A 33 -13.04 4.31 -22.72
CA HIS A 33 -13.08 3.48 -21.51
C HIS A 33 -14.57 3.15 -21.32
N SER A 34 -15.11 2.13 -21.98
CA SER A 34 -15.13 0.79 -21.41
C SER A 34 -15.06 0.91 -19.89
N HIS A 35 -16.23 0.99 -19.24
CA HIS A 35 -16.42 0.29 -17.97
C HIS A 35 -16.12 -1.19 -18.27
N ARG A 36 -14.84 -1.51 -18.47
CA ARG A 36 -14.32 -2.81 -18.13
C ARG A 36 -14.59 -2.83 -16.65
N SER A 37 -15.66 -3.51 -16.26
CA SER A 37 -15.84 -3.97 -14.90
C SER A 37 -14.58 -4.77 -14.60
N PHE A 38 -13.54 -4.07 -14.16
CA PHE A 38 -12.55 -4.66 -13.31
C PHE A 38 -13.38 -5.01 -12.10
N VAL A 39 -13.84 -6.26 -12.07
CA VAL A 39 -14.41 -6.87 -10.89
C VAL A 39 -13.24 -6.84 -9.91
N PHE A 40 -13.10 -5.70 -9.23
CA PHE A 40 -12.25 -5.56 -8.07
C PHE A 40 -12.79 -6.64 -7.15
N GLY A 41 -12.01 -7.72 -7.05
CA GLY A 41 -12.44 -8.96 -6.47
C GLY A 41 -13.18 -8.68 -5.18
N SER A 42 -14.30 -9.40 -5.01
CA SER A 42 -15.07 -9.52 -3.78
C SER A 42 -14.17 -9.38 -2.56
N ILE A 43 -14.11 -8.16 -2.01
CA ILE A 43 -13.62 -7.92 -0.67
C ILE A 43 -14.69 -8.59 0.19
N MET A 44 -14.38 -9.79 0.68
CA MET A 44 -15.11 -10.37 1.79
C MET A 44 -15.20 -9.28 2.84
N GLU A 45 -16.42 -8.94 3.25
CA GLU A 45 -16.69 -8.00 4.33
C GLU A 45 -16.22 -8.65 5.65
N ASP A 46 -14.91 -8.74 5.82
CA ASP A 46 -14.30 -8.82 7.12
C ASP A 46 -14.46 -7.42 7.71
N GLU A 47 -15.38 -7.29 8.67
CA GLU A 47 -15.46 -6.13 9.54
C GLU A 47 -14.03 -5.82 10.00
N ILE A 48 -13.48 -4.68 9.57
CA ILE A 48 -12.09 -4.28 9.87
C ILE A 48 -12.05 -3.95 11.36
N GLU A 49 -11.93 -4.98 12.18
CA GLU A 49 -11.79 -4.83 13.60
C GLU A 49 -10.36 -4.35 13.84
N LEU A 50 -10.24 -3.04 14.14
CA LEU A 50 -8.97 -2.38 14.41
C LEU A 50 -8.42 -2.86 15.76
N LYS A 51 -7.92 -4.10 15.78
CA LYS A 51 -7.26 -4.73 16.91
C LYS A 51 -5.75 -4.74 16.67
N THR A 52 -5.02 -4.11 17.58
CA THR A 52 -3.56 -4.16 17.63
C THR A 52 -3.09 -5.04 18.79
N ALA A 53 -1.78 -5.26 18.89
CA ALA A 53 -1.19 -5.97 20.01
C ALA A 53 -1.54 -5.28 21.34
N PRO A 54 -1.95 -6.03 22.39
CA PRO A 54 -2.24 -5.45 23.68
C PRO A 54 -0.97 -4.91 24.35
N ALA A 55 -1.13 -3.93 25.24
CA ALA A 55 -0.02 -3.42 26.05
C ALA A 55 0.52 -4.53 26.97
N ASP A 56 1.84 -4.70 26.97
CA ASP A 56 2.53 -5.67 27.82
C ASP A 56 3.25 -4.93 28.96
N PHE A 57 2.79 -5.14 30.20
CA PHE A 57 3.33 -4.49 31.39
C PHE A 57 4.80 -4.85 31.66
N ARG A 58 5.34 -5.92 31.05
CA ARG A 58 6.77 -6.26 31.12
C ARG A 58 7.65 -5.21 30.44
N PHE A 59 7.08 -4.42 29.51
CA PHE A 59 7.78 -3.41 28.74
C PHE A 59 7.14 -2.02 28.92
N PRO A 60 7.27 -1.39 30.11
CA PRO A 60 6.63 -0.12 30.42
C PRO A 60 7.31 1.10 29.78
N THR A 61 8.47 0.91 29.15
CA THR A 61 9.25 2.00 28.56
C THR A 61 8.75 2.34 27.15
N THR A 62 9.02 3.56 26.69
CA THR A 62 8.67 4.01 25.33
C THR A 62 9.43 3.22 24.24
N ASN A 63 10.57 2.63 24.58
CA ASN A 63 11.39 1.87 23.63
C ASN A 63 10.85 0.43 23.47
N GLN A 64 10.13 0.17 22.37
CA GLN A 64 9.48 -1.11 22.08
C GLN A 64 10.38 -2.16 21.40
N THR A 65 11.68 -1.89 21.26
CA THR A 65 12.60 -2.78 20.53
C THR A 65 12.71 -4.18 21.17
N ARG A 66 12.81 -4.23 22.50
CA ARG A 66 12.79 -5.50 23.26
C ARG A 66 11.44 -6.20 23.17
N HIS A 67 10.33 -5.44 23.18
CA HIS A 67 9.00 -6.00 23.05
C HIS A 67 8.80 -6.67 21.68
N CYS A 68 9.18 -5.99 20.60
CA CYS A 68 9.18 -6.55 19.24
C CYS A 68 10.02 -7.85 19.17
N PHE A 69 11.28 -7.80 19.65
CA PHE A 69 12.18 -8.96 19.61
C PHE A 69 11.62 -10.16 20.38
N THR A 70 11.05 -9.93 21.57
CA THR A 70 10.42 -10.99 22.35
C THR A 70 9.22 -11.61 21.62
N ARG A 71 8.35 -10.82 21.00
CA ARG A 71 7.20 -11.35 20.24
C ARG A 71 7.60 -12.14 19.00
N TYR A 72 8.64 -11.70 18.29
CA TYR A 72 9.20 -12.42 17.15
C TYR A 72 9.71 -13.82 17.58
N ILE A 73 10.45 -13.88 18.69
CA ILE A 73 10.94 -15.15 19.25
C ILE A 73 9.78 -16.03 19.71
N GLU A 74 8.80 -15.49 20.44
CA GLU A 74 7.64 -16.25 20.94
C GLU A 74 6.88 -16.92 19.78
N PHE A 75 6.70 -16.21 18.65
CA PHE A 75 6.09 -16.77 17.46
C PHE A 75 6.87 -17.97 16.93
N HIS A 76 8.18 -17.83 16.70
CA HIS A 76 8.96 -18.91 16.12
C HIS A 76 9.16 -20.11 17.07
N ARG A 77 9.24 -19.87 18.37
CA ARG A 77 9.22 -20.96 19.38
C ARG A 77 7.89 -21.70 19.36
N CYS A 78 6.78 -20.97 19.21
CA CYS A 78 5.45 -21.57 19.08
C CYS A 78 5.36 -22.45 17.82
N THR A 79 5.82 -21.95 16.68
CA THR A 79 5.84 -22.71 15.42
C THR A 79 6.69 -23.97 15.52
N THR A 80 7.87 -23.91 16.14
CA THR A 80 8.75 -25.08 16.31
C THR A 80 8.16 -26.10 17.28
N ALA A 81 7.49 -25.66 18.35
CA ALA A 81 6.96 -26.56 19.39
C ALA A 81 5.61 -27.19 19.04
N LYS A 82 4.71 -26.45 18.40
CA LYS A 82 3.31 -26.84 18.17
C LYS A 82 2.96 -27.10 16.70
N GLY A 83 3.82 -26.69 15.76
CA GLY A 83 3.47 -26.66 14.34
C GLY A 83 2.70 -25.39 13.95
N GLU A 84 2.53 -25.16 12.65
CA GLU A 84 1.96 -23.94 12.07
C GLU A 84 0.46 -23.75 12.36
N ASP A 85 -0.23 -24.81 12.80
CA ASP A 85 -1.70 -24.88 12.83
C ASP A 85 -2.35 -24.52 14.18
N SER A 86 -1.59 -24.06 15.18
CA SER A 86 -2.20 -23.65 16.44
C SER A 86 -2.67 -22.18 16.38
N ASN A 87 -3.95 -21.95 16.67
CA ASN A 87 -4.58 -20.61 16.78
C ASN A 87 -3.79 -19.67 17.72
N GLU A 88 -3.01 -20.21 18.64
CA GLU A 88 -2.15 -19.44 19.55
C GLU A 88 -0.94 -18.83 18.83
N CYS A 89 -0.30 -19.56 17.91
CA CYS A 89 0.83 -19.04 17.14
C CYS A 89 0.39 -17.91 16.20
N GLU A 90 -0.82 -17.99 15.63
CA GLU A 90 -1.35 -16.93 14.75
C GLU A 90 -1.53 -15.59 15.49
N ARG A 91 -1.86 -15.62 16.79
CA ARG A 91 -1.94 -14.41 17.62
C ARG A 91 -0.58 -13.74 17.77
N PHE A 92 0.46 -14.53 18.03
CA PHE A 92 1.83 -14.02 18.09
C PHE A 92 2.28 -13.47 16.73
N ALA A 93 1.81 -14.08 15.63
CA ALA A 93 2.07 -13.60 14.29
C ALA A 93 1.51 -12.19 14.05
N LYS A 94 0.27 -11.95 14.49
CA LYS A 94 -0.35 -10.62 14.43
C LYS A 94 0.41 -9.60 15.28
N TYR A 95 0.87 -10.00 16.47
CA TYR A 95 1.55 -9.08 17.39
C TYR A 95 2.94 -8.65 16.90
N TYR A 96 3.80 -9.56 16.43
CA TYR A 96 5.14 -9.14 15.97
C TYR A 96 5.03 -8.29 14.69
N ARG A 97 4.07 -8.56 13.80
CA ARG A 97 3.82 -7.76 12.59
C ARG A 97 3.34 -6.34 12.90
N ALA A 98 2.61 -6.16 14.00
CA ALA A 98 2.14 -4.84 14.44
C ALA A 98 3.21 -4.03 15.20
N LEU A 99 4.13 -4.70 15.90
CA LEU A 99 5.14 -4.05 16.76
C LEU A 99 6.49 -3.82 16.08
N CYS A 100 6.88 -4.71 15.16
CA CYS A 100 8.21 -4.69 14.56
C CYS A 100 8.22 -3.91 13.23
N PRO A 101 9.26 -3.11 12.97
CA PRO A 101 9.55 -2.61 11.62
C PRO A 101 9.79 -3.78 10.67
N GLY A 102 9.26 -3.72 9.44
CA GLY A 102 9.44 -4.77 8.43
C GLY A 102 10.91 -5.10 8.16
N GLU A 103 11.76 -4.07 8.05
CA GLU A 103 13.20 -4.22 7.84
C GLU A 103 13.89 -5.09 8.89
N TRP A 104 13.42 -5.06 10.15
CA TRP A 104 14.02 -5.85 11.22
C TRP A 104 13.62 -7.32 11.10
N VAL A 105 12.36 -7.56 10.76
CA VAL A 105 11.82 -8.90 10.54
C VAL A 105 12.56 -9.57 9.38
N ASP A 106 12.76 -8.84 8.28
CA ASP A 106 13.46 -9.36 7.09
C ASP A 106 14.91 -9.75 7.42
N LYS A 107 15.65 -8.86 8.10
CA LYS A 107 17.02 -9.14 8.55
C LYS A 107 17.12 -10.35 9.48
N TRP A 108 16.17 -10.49 10.41
CA TRP A 108 16.15 -11.64 11.30
C TRP A 108 15.76 -12.93 10.56
N ASN A 109 14.89 -12.86 9.56
CA ASN A 109 14.56 -14.01 8.72
C ASN A 109 15.81 -14.50 7.95
N GLU A 110 16.56 -13.60 7.32
CA GLU A 110 17.83 -13.93 6.64
C GLU A 110 18.85 -14.58 7.58
N GLN A 111 19.02 -14.00 8.79
CA GLN A 111 19.92 -14.56 9.81
C GLN A 111 19.49 -15.96 10.26
N ARG A 112 18.19 -16.23 10.28
CA ARG A 112 17.66 -17.54 10.67
C ARG A 112 17.86 -18.59 9.58
N GLU A 113 17.62 -18.23 8.32
CA GLU A 113 17.90 -19.10 7.17
C GLU A 113 19.39 -19.42 7.06
N THR A 114 20.24 -18.45 7.41
CA THR A 114 21.71 -18.61 7.43
C THR A 114 22.21 -19.32 8.70
N GLY A 115 21.37 -19.49 9.72
CA GLY A 115 21.74 -20.09 11.02
C GLY A 115 22.62 -19.21 11.92
N THR A 116 22.70 -17.90 11.67
CA THR A 116 23.51 -16.93 12.43
C THR A 116 22.69 -16.10 13.43
N PHE A 117 21.43 -16.46 13.65
CA PHE A 117 20.54 -15.73 14.56
C PHE A 117 21.01 -15.84 16.03
N PRO A 118 21.26 -14.72 16.73
CA PRO A 118 21.82 -14.73 18.09
C PRO A 118 20.77 -14.97 19.19
N GLY A 119 19.49 -15.11 18.86
CA GLY A 119 18.40 -15.28 19.83
C GLY A 119 17.99 -16.74 20.05
N PRO A 120 17.37 -17.04 21.21
CA PRO A 120 16.90 -18.39 21.53
C PRO A 120 15.62 -18.73 20.73
N LEU A 121 15.75 -19.57 19.71
CA LEU A 121 14.64 -20.13 18.92
C LEU A 121 14.26 -21.54 19.38
#